data_AF-A0A3A8PNM6-F1
#
_entry.id   AF-A0A3A8PNM6-F1
#
_cell.length_a   1.000
_cell.length_b   1.000
_cell.length_c   1.000
_cell.angle_alpha   90.00
_cell.angle_beta   90.00
_cell.angle_gamma   90.00
#
_symmetry.space_group_name_H-M   'P 1'
#
loop_
_entity.id
_entity.type
_entity.pdbx_description
1 polymer ?
#
loop_
_entity_poly.entity_id
_entity_poly.type
_entity_poly.pdbx_seq_one_letter_code
_entity_poly.pdbx_strand_id
1 'polypeptide(L)'
;MESTPLRGPGNAAPPLDCPGGLGQPVPASVSPPRYFVPHAASPVEPVPCDASEVVHVLDAFRLEPAYLGEPEWFVCTDVVGQLQLIPGSERARLPASVQAQLTHHEVASGRPPRRLAATELFFFSPELVEHPADADGFNDPVYLYGTLTGPWPGNAVTRVNGQLTVTRGDVLAGFAHGAQDAFHYVKDAESRDVPRAYHALLPGDRADQLAQGRGLVLTYPAVPAELQAHHAANGAQVASVLHAVLAQLQEDAHTNKGPQALAALELPVASRAMAIADLELRGYEVKGDIATPRPTKGGLVGKLAGWLQDEAVRVPREAPPPEFLELARRVLPLLPGWPTETERALRAHVLTGTLSPGTPVTRQTVPRPSTPPASIPPRLPTPPVRSSDWMQDFIGAHGKPGGAKPRLTNLQPKPAPRPA
;
A
#
# COMPACT_ATOMS: atom_id res chain seq x y z
N MET A 1 42.63 79.37 40.10
CA MET A 1 41.30 78.73 39.95
C MET A 1 41.46 77.70 38.86
N GLU A 2 42.08 76.57 39.20
CA GLU A 2 41.47 75.36 39.75
C GLU A 2 41.03 74.38 38.66
N SER A 3 41.56 73.18 38.83
CA SER A 3 41.64 71.96 38.04
C SER A 3 40.33 71.21 37.77
N THR A 4 40.25 70.58 36.58
CA THR A 4 39.91 69.15 36.25
C THR A 4 38.85 68.44 37.14
N PRO A 5 37.92 67.58 36.62
CA PRO A 5 38.27 66.56 35.63
C PRO A 5 37.24 66.04 34.61
N LEU A 6 37.80 65.34 33.62
CA LEU A 6 37.18 64.31 32.78
C LEU A 6 36.38 63.30 33.61
N ARG A 7 35.15 63.01 33.17
CA ARG A 7 34.33 61.89 33.67
C ARG A 7 34.16 60.89 32.52
N GLY A 8 34.55 59.64 32.80
CA GLY A 8 34.72 58.55 31.83
C GLY A 8 33.43 57.99 31.20
N PRO A 9 33.55 56.90 30.41
CA PRO A 9 32.42 56.28 29.72
C PRO A 9 31.54 55.58 30.77
N GLY A 10 30.44 56.23 31.11
CA GLY A 10 29.43 55.71 32.02
C GLY A 10 28.28 55.05 31.25
N ASN A 11 27.99 53.81 31.65
CA ASN A 11 26.79 53.02 31.38
C ASN A 11 26.81 52.22 30.06
N ALA A 12 27.51 51.08 30.15
CA ALA A 12 27.16 49.88 29.43
C ALA A 12 25.65 49.58 29.58
N ALA A 13 25.04 49.22 28.46
CA ALA A 13 23.69 48.68 28.42
C ALA A 13 23.54 47.51 29.41
N PRO A 14 22.35 47.31 30.01
CA PRO A 14 22.10 46.12 30.81
C PRO A 14 22.31 44.88 29.94
N PRO A 15 22.92 43.80 30.47
CA PRO A 15 23.04 42.57 29.72
C PRO A 15 21.64 42.07 29.38
N LEU A 16 21.42 41.78 28.09
CA LEU A 16 20.27 41.01 27.64
C LEU A 16 20.34 39.66 28.33
N ASP A 17 19.56 39.50 29.40
CA ASP A 17 19.28 38.20 29.99
C ASP A 17 18.67 37.32 28.90
N CYS A 18 19.46 36.37 28.40
CA CYS A 18 18.95 35.22 27.69
C CYS A 18 17.98 34.50 28.62
N PRO A 19 16.69 34.35 28.29
CA PRO A 19 15.87 33.36 28.96
C PRO A 19 16.34 32.00 28.46
N GLY A 20 17.29 31.43 29.20
CA GLY A 20 17.60 30.01 29.20
C GLY A 20 16.36 29.25 29.69
N GLY A 21 15.41 29.07 28.79
CA GLY A 21 14.41 28.03 28.85
C GLY A 21 14.57 27.23 27.58
N LEU A 22 15.18 26.05 27.68
CA LEU A 22 15.05 25.01 26.68
C LEU A 22 13.56 24.65 26.60
N GLY A 23 12.79 25.45 25.86
CA GLY A 23 11.57 24.97 25.25
C GLY A 23 12.00 23.79 24.42
N GLN A 24 11.65 22.58 24.86
CA GLN A 24 11.65 21.43 23.98
C GLN A 24 11.04 21.90 22.65
N PRO A 25 11.65 21.58 21.48
CA PRO A 25 10.94 21.78 20.24
C PRO A 25 9.62 21.03 20.41
N VAL A 26 8.51 21.76 20.50
CA VAL A 26 7.18 21.17 20.38
C VAL A 26 7.25 20.45 19.04
N PRO A 27 7.24 19.10 18.99
CA PRO A 27 7.22 18.44 17.71
C PRO A 27 5.97 18.97 17.03
N ALA A 28 6.13 19.65 15.88
CA ALA A 28 5.00 20.04 15.07
C ALA A 28 4.17 18.77 14.90
N SER A 29 2.96 18.75 15.48
CA SER A 29 2.08 17.58 15.41
C SER A 29 1.74 17.42 13.95
N VAL A 30 2.44 16.50 13.29
CA VAL A 30 2.24 16.28 11.87
C VAL A 30 0.92 15.54 11.73
N SER A 31 -0.07 16.25 11.19
CA SER A 31 -1.43 15.72 11.10
C SER A 31 -1.49 14.69 9.97
N PRO A 32 -2.11 13.52 10.20
CA PRO A 32 -2.35 12.57 9.13
C PRO A 32 -3.29 13.17 8.06
N PRO A 33 -3.32 12.59 6.84
CA PRO A 33 -4.23 13.04 5.80
C PRO A 33 -5.68 12.83 6.28
N ARG A 34 -6.59 13.70 5.82
CA ARG A 34 -7.96 13.78 6.34
C ARG A 34 -8.72 12.45 6.37
N TYR A 35 -8.56 11.62 5.36
CA TYR A 35 -9.26 10.33 5.23
C TYR A 35 -8.58 9.18 5.97
N PHE A 36 -7.48 9.46 6.67
CA PHE A 36 -6.83 8.50 7.54
C PHE A 36 -7.18 8.75 9.00
N VAL A 37 -7.64 7.71 9.68
CA VAL A 37 -7.93 7.71 11.11
C VAL A 37 -6.85 6.88 11.82
N PRO A 38 -5.94 7.50 12.59
CA PRO A 38 -4.95 6.76 13.37
C PRO A 38 -5.63 5.97 14.48
N HIS A 39 -5.10 4.78 14.77
CA HIS A 39 -5.56 3.97 15.89
C HIS A 39 -5.20 4.65 17.21
N ALA A 40 -6.19 4.85 18.09
CA ALA A 40 -6.02 5.64 19.31
C ALA A 40 -4.98 5.08 20.29
N ALA A 41 -4.80 3.75 20.32
CA ALA A 41 -3.85 3.10 21.22
C ALA A 41 -2.53 2.68 20.53
N SER A 42 -2.38 2.90 19.22
CA SER A 42 -1.14 2.57 18.53
C SER A 42 -0.09 3.65 18.77
N PRO A 43 1.15 3.27 19.13
CA PRO A 43 2.23 4.23 19.27
C PRO A 43 2.55 4.86 17.90
N VAL A 44 2.90 6.14 17.93
CA VAL A 44 3.51 6.81 16.78
C VAL A 44 5.01 6.56 16.85
N GLU A 45 5.54 5.90 15.82
CA GLU A 45 6.95 5.47 15.77
C GLU A 45 7.74 6.39 14.82
N PRO A 46 8.88 6.96 15.24
CA PRO A 46 9.80 7.62 14.32
C PRO A 46 10.35 6.62 13.30
N VAL A 47 10.46 7.01 12.04
CA VAL A 47 11.06 6.17 10.99
C VAL A 47 12.49 6.60 10.74
N PRO A 48 13.50 5.84 11.20
CA PRO A 48 14.89 6.10 10.84
C PRO A 48 15.09 5.79 9.36
N CYS A 49 15.71 6.71 8.62
CA CYS A 49 16.14 6.47 7.25
C CYS A 49 17.51 5.78 7.28
N ASP A 50 17.56 4.48 6.99
CA ASP A 50 18.80 3.72 6.85
C ASP A 50 18.79 2.93 5.54
N ALA A 51 19.56 3.42 4.57
CA ALA A 51 19.71 2.78 3.27
C ALA A 51 20.39 1.41 3.34
N SER A 52 21.09 1.07 4.42
CA SER A 52 21.81 -0.21 4.55
C SER A 52 20.94 -1.36 5.05
N GLU A 53 19.80 -1.07 5.67
CA GLU A 53 18.91 -2.05 6.31
C GLU A 53 17.73 -2.48 5.41
N VAL A 54 17.63 -1.93 4.19
CA VAL A 54 16.56 -2.27 3.25
C VAL A 54 16.84 -3.56 2.47
N VAL A 55 15.81 -4.34 2.17
CA VAL A 55 15.93 -5.67 1.55
C VAL A 55 15.34 -5.72 0.15
N HIS A 56 14.21 -5.04 -0.08
CA HIS A 56 13.57 -5.00 -1.39
C HIS A 56 13.15 -3.58 -1.78
N VAL A 57 13.20 -3.28 -3.08
CA VAL A 57 12.59 -2.09 -3.65
C VAL A 57 11.19 -2.44 -4.13
N LEU A 58 10.21 -1.58 -3.84
CA LEU A 58 8.83 -1.68 -4.29
C LEU A 58 8.49 -0.68 -5.40
N ASP A 59 9.22 0.43 -5.47
CA ASP A 59 8.91 1.54 -6.38
C ASP A 59 10.09 2.49 -6.57
N ALA A 60 10.09 3.19 -7.70
CA ALA A 60 10.98 4.31 -7.98
C ALA A 60 10.20 5.45 -8.65
N PHE A 61 10.36 6.66 -8.15
CA PHE A 61 9.71 7.86 -8.70
C PHE A 61 10.57 9.11 -8.47
N ARG A 62 10.20 10.23 -9.08
CA ARG A 62 10.80 11.54 -8.87
C ARG A 62 9.78 12.53 -8.34
N LEU A 63 10.18 13.42 -7.43
CA LEU A 63 9.30 14.44 -6.85
C LEU A 63 9.52 15.82 -7.53
N GLU A 64 8.43 16.54 -7.83
CA GLU A 64 8.43 17.92 -8.36
C GLU A 64 8.07 18.97 -7.28
N PRO A 65 8.53 20.24 -7.39
CA PRO A 65 9.14 20.85 -8.58
C PRO A 65 10.67 20.74 -8.67
N ALA A 66 11.14 20.76 -9.92
CA ALA A 66 12.49 20.46 -10.39
C ALA A 66 13.60 21.50 -10.13
N TYR A 67 13.38 22.61 -9.42
CA TYR A 67 14.47 23.60 -9.22
C TYR A 67 15.61 23.08 -8.30
N LEU A 68 15.44 21.90 -7.71
CA LEU A 68 16.44 21.11 -6.97
C LEU A 68 16.92 19.86 -7.71
N GLY A 69 16.60 19.69 -9.01
CA GLY A 69 17.13 18.60 -9.84
C GLY A 69 16.33 17.29 -9.84
N GLU A 70 15.02 17.32 -9.55
CA GLU A 70 14.11 16.15 -9.52
C GLU A 70 14.71 14.95 -8.76
N PRO A 71 14.83 15.02 -7.42
CA PRO A 71 15.42 13.92 -6.67
C PRO A 71 14.61 12.64 -6.90
N GLU A 72 15.30 11.60 -7.36
CA GLU A 72 14.76 10.25 -7.42
C GLU A 72 14.61 9.71 -6.00
N TRP A 73 13.57 8.93 -5.77
CA TRP A 73 13.26 8.28 -4.51
C TRP A 73 12.92 6.82 -4.75
N PHE A 74 13.36 5.96 -3.83
CA PHE A 74 13.06 4.54 -3.82
C PHE A 74 12.17 4.23 -2.61
N VAL A 75 11.05 3.56 -2.87
CA VAL A 75 10.25 2.96 -1.80
C VAL A 75 10.77 1.55 -1.59
N CYS A 76 11.19 1.25 -0.38
CA CYS A 76 11.80 -0.03 -0.02
C CYS A 76 11.08 -0.68 1.16
N THR A 77 11.35 -1.96 1.40
CA THR A 77 11.04 -2.65 2.64
C THR A 77 12.30 -2.99 3.42
N ASP A 78 12.23 -2.92 4.74
CA ASP A 78 13.25 -3.50 5.63
C ASP A 78 13.03 -5.00 5.87
N VAL A 79 13.89 -5.62 6.71
CA VAL A 79 13.84 -7.05 7.05
C VAL A 79 12.55 -7.50 7.72
N VAL A 80 11.77 -6.57 8.29
CA VAL A 80 10.45 -6.89 8.88
C VAL A 80 9.31 -6.52 7.93
N GLY A 81 9.60 -6.10 6.69
CA GLY A 81 8.60 -5.76 5.68
C GLY A 81 7.96 -4.39 5.88
N GLN A 82 8.59 -3.49 6.65
CA GLN A 82 8.09 -2.14 6.85
C GLN A 82 8.62 -1.18 5.78
N LEU A 83 7.80 -0.20 5.40
CA LEU A 83 8.14 0.75 4.34
C LEU A 83 9.23 1.74 4.80
N GLN A 84 10.23 1.89 3.95
CA GLN A 84 11.33 2.84 4.06
C GLN A 84 11.39 3.68 2.78
N LEU A 85 11.70 4.97 2.90
CA LEU A 85 11.89 5.84 1.74
C LEU A 85 13.36 6.26 1.68
N ILE A 86 14.04 5.86 0.59
CA ILE A 86 15.47 6.11 0.42
C ILE A 86 15.68 7.13 -0.71
N PRO A 87 16.39 8.25 -0.49
CA PRO A 87 16.71 9.18 -1.55
C PRO A 87 17.69 8.55 -2.55
N GLY A 88 17.55 8.88 -3.83
CA GLY A 88 18.39 8.38 -4.92
C GLY A 88 19.87 8.71 -4.74
N SER A 89 20.20 9.78 -4.02
CA SER A 89 21.57 10.12 -3.62
C SER A 89 22.23 9.05 -2.74
N GLU A 90 21.46 8.22 -2.06
CA GLU A 90 21.94 7.12 -1.22
C GLU A 90 21.98 5.77 -1.93
N ARG A 91 21.73 5.72 -3.25
CA ARG A 91 21.76 4.48 -4.03
C ARG A 91 23.03 3.64 -3.83
N ALA A 92 24.19 4.30 -3.68
CA ALA A 92 25.47 3.61 -3.47
C ALA A 92 25.59 2.94 -2.09
N ARG A 93 24.77 3.33 -1.11
CA ARG A 93 24.70 2.74 0.24
C ARG A 93 23.73 1.58 0.35
N LEU A 94 22.85 1.41 -0.64
CA LEU A 94 21.92 0.29 -0.69
C LEU A 94 22.67 -1.05 -0.76
N PRO A 95 22.15 -2.13 -0.17
CA PRO A 95 22.72 -3.46 -0.35
C PRO A 95 22.83 -3.86 -1.82
N ALA A 96 23.82 -4.68 -2.15
CA ALA A 96 24.10 -5.09 -3.54
C ALA A 96 22.89 -5.79 -4.20
N SER A 97 22.12 -6.56 -3.44
CA SER A 97 20.87 -7.19 -3.89
C SER A 97 19.82 -6.16 -4.31
N VAL A 98 19.68 -5.08 -3.55
CA VAL A 98 18.74 -3.98 -3.80
C VAL A 98 19.18 -3.17 -5.03
N GLN A 99 20.49 -2.90 -5.16
CA GLN A 99 21.04 -2.26 -6.36
C GLN A 99 20.81 -3.12 -7.62
N ALA A 100 20.90 -4.45 -7.50
CA ALA A 100 20.61 -5.37 -8.60
C ALA A 100 19.11 -5.36 -8.97
N GLN A 101 18.20 -5.28 -7.99
CA GLN A 101 16.76 -5.11 -8.25
C GLN A 101 16.48 -3.81 -9.03
N LEU A 102 17.05 -2.68 -8.60
CA LEU A 102 16.92 -1.39 -9.31
C LEU A 102 17.41 -1.49 -10.76
N THR A 103 18.61 -2.05 -10.95
CA THR A 103 19.22 -2.20 -12.28
C THR A 103 18.34 -3.07 -13.18
N HIS A 104 17.78 -4.16 -12.65
CA HIS A 104 16.87 -5.00 -13.41
C HIS A 104 15.60 -4.25 -13.80
N HIS A 105 14.97 -3.53 -12.86
CA HIS A 105 13.77 -2.74 -13.12
C HIS A 105 13.99 -1.69 -14.21
N GLU A 106 15.10 -0.98 -14.19
CA GLU A 106 15.45 0.02 -15.22
C GLU A 106 15.55 -0.60 -16.62
N VAL A 107 16.20 -1.76 -16.73
CA VAL A 107 16.31 -2.49 -17.99
C VAL A 107 14.95 -3.05 -18.44
N ALA A 108 14.18 -3.63 -17.52
CA ALA A 108 12.92 -4.28 -17.82
C ALA A 108 11.79 -3.29 -18.15
N SER A 109 11.74 -2.14 -17.47
CA SER A 109 10.73 -1.12 -17.69
C SER A 109 10.99 -0.29 -18.94
N GLY A 110 12.26 -0.12 -19.33
CA GLY A 110 12.68 0.62 -20.52
C GLY A 110 12.28 2.10 -20.50
N ARG A 111 11.91 2.65 -19.33
CA ARG A 111 11.38 4.00 -19.17
C ARG A 111 11.90 4.64 -17.89
N PRO A 112 12.09 5.97 -17.86
CA PRO A 112 12.47 6.66 -16.64
C PRO A 112 11.36 6.55 -15.58
N PRO A 113 11.71 6.66 -14.28
CA PRO A 113 10.74 6.73 -13.20
C PRO A 113 9.68 7.82 -13.45
N ARG A 114 8.44 7.55 -13.06
CA ARG A 114 7.36 8.55 -13.13
C ARG A 114 7.68 9.75 -12.24
N ARG A 115 7.10 10.89 -12.58
CA ARG A 115 7.20 12.12 -11.80
C ARG A 115 5.90 12.33 -11.02
N LEU A 116 6.03 12.73 -9.77
CA LEU A 116 4.92 13.07 -8.88
C LEU A 116 5.02 14.54 -8.49
N ALA A 117 4.02 15.33 -8.87
CA ALA A 117 3.90 16.72 -8.46
C ALA A 117 3.20 16.78 -7.10
N ALA A 118 3.92 16.55 -6.01
CA ALA A 118 3.35 16.52 -4.67
C ALA A 118 4.11 17.43 -3.72
N THR A 119 3.37 18.18 -2.91
CA THR A 119 3.90 18.98 -1.81
C THR A 119 4.15 18.08 -0.60
N GLU A 120 3.33 17.06 -0.42
CA GLU A 120 3.49 16.01 0.59
C GLU A 120 3.01 14.65 0.06
N LEU A 121 3.65 13.59 0.53
CA LEU A 121 3.34 12.19 0.23
C LEU A 121 3.23 11.41 1.53
N PHE A 122 2.23 10.54 1.57
CA PHE A 122 2.12 9.49 2.57
C PHE A 122 2.27 8.12 1.90
N PHE A 123 2.84 7.18 2.62
CA PHE A 123 3.04 5.80 2.17
C PHE A 123 2.18 4.90 3.04
N PHE A 124 1.37 4.04 2.43
CA PHE A 124 0.42 3.20 3.16
C PHE A 124 0.63 1.74 2.82
N SER A 125 0.76 0.90 3.84
CA SER A 125 0.90 -0.56 3.70
C SER A 125 -0.37 -1.24 4.23
N PRO A 126 -1.40 -1.48 3.37
CA PRO A 126 -2.62 -2.11 3.80
C PRO A 126 -2.41 -3.61 4.02
N GLU A 127 -3.06 -4.11 5.05
CA GLU A 127 -3.05 -5.49 5.52
C GLU A 127 -4.45 -6.14 5.43
N LEU A 128 -5.49 -5.32 5.54
CA LEU A 128 -6.89 -5.76 5.50
C LEU A 128 -7.75 -4.76 4.73
N VAL A 129 -8.69 -5.27 3.95
CA VAL A 129 -9.71 -4.48 3.25
C VAL A 129 -11.08 -4.85 3.80
N GLU A 130 -11.87 -3.86 4.17
CA GLU A 130 -13.26 -4.01 4.62
C GLU A 130 -14.22 -3.32 3.67
N HIS A 131 -15.26 -4.06 3.29
CA HIS A 131 -16.45 -3.52 2.67
C HIS A 131 -17.55 -3.43 3.73
N PRO A 132 -18.03 -2.21 4.06
CA PRO A 132 -19.13 -2.03 5.00
C PRO A 132 -20.41 -2.71 4.49
N ALA A 133 -21.18 -3.29 5.41
CA ALA A 133 -22.37 -4.07 5.06
C ALA A 133 -23.60 -3.21 4.68
N ASP A 134 -23.69 -2.00 5.21
CA ASP A 134 -24.81 -1.07 5.01
C ASP A 134 -24.56 -0.11 3.81
N ALA A 135 -23.75 -0.55 2.84
CA ALA A 135 -23.27 0.25 1.72
C ALA A 135 -24.15 -0.01 0.48
N ASP A 136 -25.09 0.89 0.19
CA ASP A 136 -26.10 0.74 -0.86
C ASP A 136 -25.67 1.30 -2.24
N GLY A 137 -24.60 2.08 -2.30
CA GLY A 137 -24.12 2.75 -3.51
C GLY A 137 -23.01 1.99 -4.24
N PHE A 138 -22.86 2.29 -5.54
CA PHE A 138 -21.84 1.65 -6.39
C PHE A 138 -20.42 2.07 -6.02
N ASN A 139 -20.19 3.36 -5.79
CA ASN A 139 -18.87 3.88 -5.44
C ASN A 139 -18.72 4.13 -3.94
N ASP A 140 -19.23 3.20 -3.13
CA ASP A 140 -19.24 3.36 -1.68
C ASP A 140 -17.85 3.25 -1.06
N PRO A 141 -17.73 3.68 0.22
CA PRO A 141 -16.50 3.58 0.98
C PRO A 141 -15.97 2.14 1.07
N VAL A 142 -14.65 2.04 1.03
CA VAL A 142 -13.84 0.87 1.34
C VAL A 142 -12.84 1.31 2.41
N TYR A 143 -12.74 0.53 3.48
CA TYR A 143 -11.78 0.79 4.54
C TYR A 143 -10.55 -0.07 4.34
N LEU A 144 -9.40 0.57 4.26
CA LEU A 144 -8.11 -0.09 4.16
C LEU A 144 -7.41 0.06 5.51
N TYR A 145 -7.13 -1.05 6.18
CA TYR A 145 -6.42 -1.07 7.45
C TYR A 145 -4.97 -1.40 7.23
N GLY A 146 -4.09 -0.68 7.90
CA GLY A 146 -2.67 -0.92 7.80
C GLY A 146 -1.88 0.20 8.43
N THR A 147 -0.68 0.39 7.90
CA THR A 147 0.32 1.27 8.49
C THR A 147 0.59 2.45 7.56
N LEU A 148 0.39 3.68 8.06
CA LEU A 148 0.73 4.91 7.36
C LEU A 148 2.12 5.38 7.78
N THR A 149 2.94 5.77 6.82
CA THR A 149 4.27 6.36 7.02
C THR A 149 4.34 7.71 6.30
N GLY A 150 4.76 8.75 7.00
CA GLY A 150 4.90 10.09 6.42
C GLY A 150 4.59 11.21 7.42
N PRO A 151 4.34 12.44 6.92
CA PRO A 151 4.47 12.86 5.53
C PRO A 151 5.93 12.98 5.08
N TRP A 152 6.12 12.90 3.77
CA TRP A 152 7.37 13.14 3.08
C TRP A 152 7.20 14.22 1.99
N PRO A 153 8.24 15.01 1.67
CA PRO A 153 9.52 15.10 2.37
C PRO A 153 9.36 15.83 3.72
N GLY A 154 10.07 15.37 4.75
CA GLY A 154 10.01 15.98 6.09
C GLY A 154 11.11 15.48 7.02
N ASN A 155 11.44 16.26 8.04
CA ASN A 155 12.51 15.92 9.02
C ASN A 155 12.01 15.06 10.19
N ALA A 156 10.71 14.80 10.27
CA ALA A 156 10.06 14.08 11.36
C ALA A 156 9.05 13.09 10.79
N VAL A 157 9.55 12.10 10.04
CA VAL A 157 8.73 11.04 9.46
C VAL A 157 8.33 10.09 10.56
N THR A 158 7.03 9.85 10.66
CA THR A 158 6.47 8.91 11.63
C THR A 158 5.69 7.82 10.93
N ARG A 159 5.42 6.77 11.69
CA ARG A 159 4.64 5.62 11.32
C ARG A 159 3.55 5.40 12.36
N VAL A 160 2.33 5.13 11.89
CA VAL A 160 1.17 4.90 12.75
C VAL A 160 0.19 3.93 12.08
N ASN A 161 -0.35 3.01 12.87
CA ASN A 161 -1.42 2.11 12.41
C ASN A 161 -2.75 2.85 12.35
N GLY A 162 -3.61 2.47 11.41
CA GLY A 162 -4.94 3.06 11.32
C GLY A 162 -5.71 2.63 10.08
N GLN A 163 -6.73 3.42 9.78
CA GLN A 163 -7.68 3.16 8.72
C GLN A 163 -7.65 4.28 7.69
N LEU A 164 -7.38 3.95 6.43
CA LEU A 164 -7.60 4.84 5.29
C LEU A 164 -8.97 4.55 4.69
N THR A 165 -9.79 5.59 4.52
CA THR A 165 -11.10 5.49 3.87
C THR A 165 -11.02 6.00 2.44
N VAL A 166 -11.35 5.17 1.46
CA VAL A 166 -11.38 5.49 0.02
C VAL A 166 -12.66 4.94 -0.59
N THR A 167 -12.92 5.17 -1.88
CA THR A 167 -14.04 4.53 -2.59
C THR A 167 -13.60 3.30 -3.38
N ARG A 168 -14.55 2.43 -3.76
CA ARG A 168 -14.29 1.28 -4.64
C ARG A 168 -13.62 1.71 -5.96
N GLY A 169 -14.11 2.79 -6.56
CA GLY A 169 -13.55 3.37 -7.77
C GLY A 169 -12.12 3.86 -7.57
N ASP A 170 -11.81 4.49 -6.43
CA ASP A 170 -10.44 4.93 -6.12
C ASP A 170 -9.46 3.75 -6.04
N VAL A 171 -9.87 2.62 -5.44
CA VAL A 171 -9.05 1.39 -5.37
C VAL A 171 -8.80 0.82 -6.77
N LEU A 172 -9.87 0.64 -7.56
CA LEU A 172 -9.76 0.13 -8.92
C LEU A 172 -8.86 1.03 -9.79
N ALA A 173 -9.09 2.34 -9.76
CA ALA A 173 -8.34 3.31 -10.54
C ALA A 173 -6.89 3.41 -10.09
N GLY A 174 -6.66 3.44 -8.77
CA GLY A 174 -5.33 3.52 -8.19
C GLY A 174 -4.42 2.40 -8.71
N PHE A 175 -4.88 1.15 -8.65
CA PHE A 175 -4.13 0.02 -9.19
C PHE A 175 -4.10 -0.01 -10.72
N ALA A 176 -5.20 0.29 -11.41
CA ALA A 176 -5.26 0.28 -12.87
C ALA A 176 -4.27 1.27 -13.51
N HIS A 177 -4.15 2.46 -12.92
CA HIS A 177 -3.18 3.49 -13.32
C HIS A 177 -1.77 3.15 -12.85
N GLY A 178 -1.59 2.74 -11.59
CA GLY A 178 -0.28 2.39 -11.03
C GLY A 178 0.37 1.15 -11.66
N ALA A 179 -0.41 0.27 -12.29
CA ALA A 179 0.09 -0.95 -12.91
C ALA A 179 1.14 -0.74 -14.01
N GLN A 180 1.06 0.38 -14.74
CA GLN A 180 2.09 0.71 -15.73
C GLN A 180 3.44 0.95 -15.05
N ASP A 181 3.40 1.46 -13.81
CA ASP A 181 4.53 1.86 -12.97
C ASP A 181 4.97 0.80 -11.95
N ALA A 182 4.39 -0.40 -12.02
CA ALA A 182 4.76 -1.51 -11.16
C ALA A 182 6.26 -1.81 -11.27
N PHE A 183 6.90 -2.07 -10.14
CA PHE A 183 8.32 -2.43 -10.10
C PHE A 183 8.52 -3.84 -10.62
N HIS A 184 9.57 -4.05 -11.42
CA HIS A 184 9.84 -5.31 -12.10
C HIS A 184 10.97 -6.04 -11.40
N TYR A 185 10.74 -7.28 -10.98
CA TYR A 185 11.78 -8.15 -10.44
C TYR A 185 12.24 -9.15 -11.48
N VAL A 186 13.44 -9.70 -11.24
CA VAL A 186 13.96 -10.83 -12.01
C VAL A 186 12.99 -12.00 -11.89
N LYS A 187 12.64 -12.61 -13.02
CA LYS A 187 11.86 -13.84 -13.03
C LYS A 187 12.70 -14.97 -12.43
N ASP A 188 12.26 -15.53 -11.31
CA ASP A 188 12.82 -16.76 -10.77
C ASP A 188 12.24 -18.01 -11.46
N ALA A 189 12.84 -19.17 -11.19
CA ALA A 189 12.42 -20.43 -11.80
C ALA A 189 11.07 -20.95 -11.27
N GLU A 190 10.64 -20.48 -10.10
CA GLU A 190 9.41 -20.90 -9.43
C GLU A 190 8.19 -20.09 -9.87
N SER A 191 8.42 -18.88 -10.39
CA SER A 191 7.40 -17.94 -10.82
C SER A 191 6.92 -18.23 -12.23
N ARG A 192 5.61 -18.50 -12.36
CA ARG A 192 4.95 -18.65 -13.66
C ARG A 192 5.07 -17.37 -14.51
N ASP A 193 4.77 -16.23 -13.89
CA ASP A 193 4.78 -14.90 -14.49
C ASP A 193 5.97 -14.06 -14.01
N VAL A 194 6.22 -12.91 -14.63
CA VAL A 194 7.26 -11.98 -14.15
C VAL A 194 6.77 -11.34 -12.83
N PRO A 195 7.50 -11.50 -11.72
CA PRO A 195 7.10 -10.93 -10.44
C PRO A 195 7.16 -9.41 -10.49
N ARG A 196 6.12 -8.76 -9.93
CA ARG A 196 6.00 -7.30 -9.87
C ARG A 196 5.49 -6.82 -8.51
N ALA A 197 6.00 -5.67 -8.07
CA ALA A 197 5.38 -4.91 -6.98
C ALA A 197 4.49 -3.82 -7.59
N TYR A 198 3.19 -4.00 -7.41
CA TYR A 198 2.16 -3.06 -7.81
C TYR A 198 1.86 -2.09 -6.66
N HIS A 199 1.41 -0.90 -7.02
CA HIS A 199 1.02 0.13 -6.08
C HIS A 199 -0.21 0.88 -6.58
N ALA A 200 -0.85 1.62 -5.67
CA ALA A 200 -1.98 2.47 -5.98
C ALA A 200 -1.74 3.87 -5.41
N LEU A 201 -1.92 4.91 -6.22
CA LEU A 201 -2.05 6.27 -5.71
C LEU A 201 -3.51 6.52 -5.33
N LEU A 202 -3.77 6.70 -4.04
CA LEU A 202 -5.09 6.85 -3.44
C LEU A 202 -5.28 8.25 -2.83
N PRO A 203 -6.53 8.75 -2.77
CA PRO A 203 -6.81 10.04 -2.15
C PRO A 203 -6.79 9.94 -0.62
N GLY A 204 -5.97 10.75 0.03
CA GLY A 204 -5.98 10.95 1.48
C GLY A 204 -6.76 12.19 1.92
N ASP A 205 -7.18 13.04 0.98
CA ASP A 205 -7.90 14.28 1.27
C ASP A 205 -8.91 14.64 0.16
N ARG A 206 -9.59 15.78 0.34
CA ARG A 206 -10.56 16.36 -0.58
C ARG A 206 -9.90 16.87 -1.86
N ALA A 207 -10.69 16.96 -2.93
CA ALA A 207 -10.22 17.36 -4.26
C ALA A 207 -9.47 18.71 -4.28
N ASP A 208 -9.89 19.68 -3.48
CA ASP A 208 -9.25 21.00 -3.37
C ASP A 208 -7.85 20.94 -2.74
N GLN A 209 -7.64 20.03 -1.78
CA GLN A 209 -6.34 19.77 -1.16
C GLN A 209 -5.46 18.94 -2.09
N LEU A 210 -6.04 17.90 -2.71
CA LEU A 210 -5.35 17.07 -3.69
C LEU A 210 -4.80 17.91 -4.83
N ALA A 211 -5.59 18.83 -5.39
CA ALA A 211 -5.18 19.73 -6.48
C ALA A 211 -3.97 20.62 -6.14
N GLN A 212 -3.63 20.75 -4.85
CA GLN A 212 -2.46 21.49 -4.35
C GLN A 212 -1.26 20.56 -4.07
N GLY A 213 -1.34 19.29 -4.51
CA GLY A 213 -0.33 18.28 -4.23
C GLY A 213 -0.30 17.83 -2.76
N ARG A 214 -1.40 17.97 -2.01
CA ARG A 214 -1.51 17.58 -0.60
C ARG A 214 -2.36 16.34 -0.40
N GLY A 215 -2.08 15.55 0.63
CA GLY A 215 -2.86 14.35 0.94
C GLY A 215 -2.77 13.21 -0.09
N LEU A 216 -1.69 13.13 -0.87
CA LEU A 216 -1.44 12.02 -1.80
C LEU A 216 -0.93 10.79 -1.03
N VAL A 217 -1.57 9.63 -1.22
CA VAL A 217 -1.21 8.39 -0.52
C VAL A 217 -0.77 7.30 -1.51
N LEU A 218 0.53 6.98 -1.53
CA LEU A 218 1.06 5.83 -2.27
C LEU A 218 0.89 4.56 -1.45
N THR A 219 0.13 3.62 -1.99
CA THR A 219 -0.34 2.42 -1.30
C THR A 219 0.32 1.17 -1.86
N TYR A 220 0.92 0.36 -0.99
CA TYR A 220 1.66 -0.86 -1.31
C TYR A 220 1.12 -2.03 -0.48
N PRO A 221 0.24 -2.88 -1.03
CA PRO A 221 -0.28 -4.04 -0.30
C PRO A 221 0.81 -4.87 0.37
N ALA A 222 0.65 -5.07 1.68
CA ALA A 222 1.65 -5.70 2.52
C ALA A 222 1.86 -7.16 2.13
N VAL A 223 3.11 -7.52 1.86
CA VAL A 223 3.53 -8.92 1.72
C VAL A 223 4.16 -9.34 3.04
N PRO A 224 3.73 -10.45 3.66
CA PRO A 224 4.40 -10.98 4.86
C PRO A 224 5.90 -11.18 4.61
N ALA A 225 6.74 -10.81 5.58
CA ALA A 225 8.20 -10.85 5.42
C ALA A 225 8.70 -12.28 5.11
N GLU A 226 7.99 -13.30 5.60
CA GLU A 226 8.29 -14.71 5.36
C GLU A 226 8.12 -15.12 3.89
N LEU A 227 7.32 -14.37 3.13
CA LEU A 227 7.09 -14.58 1.70
C LEU A 227 8.02 -13.72 0.82
N GLN A 228 8.85 -12.85 1.42
CA GLN A 228 9.77 -11.96 0.71
C GLN A 228 11.16 -12.59 0.51
N ALA A 229 11.26 -13.88 0.18
CA ALA A 229 12.56 -14.57 0.12
C ALA A 229 13.50 -14.02 -0.98
N HIS A 230 12.96 -13.68 -2.15
CA HIS A 230 13.74 -13.21 -3.31
C HIS A 230 13.29 -11.82 -3.81
N HIS A 231 12.03 -11.48 -3.57
CA HIS A 231 11.41 -10.22 -3.97
C HIS A 231 10.21 -9.91 -3.08
N ALA A 232 9.75 -8.67 -3.09
CA ALA A 232 8.52 -8.25 -2.43
C ALA A 232 7.34 -8.08 -3.41
N ALA A 233 7.28 -8.92 -4.45
CA ALA A 233 6.16 -8.93 -5.40
C ALA A 233 4.83 -9.21 -4.69
N ASN A 234 3.81 -8.41 -4.97
CA ASN A 234 2.53 -8.39 -4.25
C ASN A 234 1.33 -8.69 -5.16
N GLY A 235 1.58 -9.38 -6.28
CA GLY A 235 0.54 -9.69 -7.28
C GLY A 235 -0.66 -10.42 -6.69
N ALA A 236 -0.44 -11.42 -5.83
CA ALA A 236 -1.51 -12.17 -5.18
C ALA A 236 -2.38 -11.29 -4.27
N GLN A 237 -1.76 -10.39 -3.49
CA GLN A 237 -2.47 -9.42 -2.66
C GLN A 237 -3.31 -8.48 -3.52
N VAL A 238 -2.76 -7.94 -4.60
CA VAL A 238 -3.48 -7.05 -5.52
C VAL A 238 -4.63 -7.75 -6.21
N ALA A 239 -4.45 -8.98 -6.68
CA ALA A 239 -5.53 -9.78 -7.27
C ALA A 239 -6.67 -9.99 -6.25
N SER A 240 -6.35 -10.29 -4.99
CA SER A 240 -7.34 -10.45 -3.93
C SER A 240 -8.11 -9.16 -3.63
N VAL A 241 -7.41 -8.01 -3.55
CA VAL A 241 -8.07 -6.69 -3.36
C VAL A 241 -9.00 -6.36 -4.53
N LEU A 242 -8.50 -6.48 -5.76
CA LEU A 242 -9.27 -6.17 -6.96
C LEU A 242 -10.47 -7.10 -7.10
N HIS A 243 -10.29 -8.39 -6.86
CA HIS A 243 -11.38 -9.36 -6.84
C HIS A 243 -12.45 -8.98 -5.80
N ALA A 244 -12.06 -8.66 -4.56
CA ALA A 244 -13.01 -8.28 -3.51
C ALA A 244 -13.84 -7.04 -3.90
N VAL A 245 -13.19 -6.02 -4.44
CA VAL A 245 -13.87 -4.79 -4.88
C VAL A 245 -14.79 -5.05 -6.07
N LEU A 246 -14.34 -5.81 -7.07
CA LEU A 246 -15.13 -6.15 -8.25
C LEU A 246 -16.32 -7.05 -7.92
N ALA A 247 -16.14 -8.04 -7.04
CA ALA A 247 -17.20 -8.91 -6.58
C ALA A 247 -18.27 -8.14 -5.79
N GLN A 248 -17.85 -7.16 -4.98
CA GLN A 248 -18.80 -6.29 -4.29
C GLN A 248 -19.59 -5.41 -5.28
N LEU A 249 -18.91 -4.82 -6.28
CA LEU A 249 -19.58 -4.03 -7.32
C LEU A 249 -20.60 -4.85 -8.13
N GLN A 250 -20.29 -6.11 -8.43
CA GLN A 250 -21.21 -7.02 -9.10
C GLN A 250 -22.43 -7.32 -8.22
N GLU A 251 -22.22 -7.62 -6.94
CA GLU A 251 -23.30 -7.87 -5.98
C GLU A 251 -24.24 -6.66 -5.84
N ASP A 252 -23.67 -5.46 -5.72
CA ASP A 252 -24.44 -4.21 -5.64
C ASP A 252 -25.20 -3.97 -6.96
N ALA A 253 -24.64 -4.33 -8.11
CA ALA A 253 -25.32 -4.23 -9.39
C ALA A 253 -26.53 -5.16 -9.48
N HIS A 254 -26.42 -6.38 -8.94
CA HIS A 254 -27.55 -7.30 -8.84
C HIS A 254 -28.62 -6.79 -7.86
N THR A 255 -28.21 -6.35 -6.67
CA THR A 255 -29.12 -6.00 -5.58
C THR A 255 -29.83 -4.66 -5.82
N ASN A 256 -29.11 -3.66 -6.33
CA ASN A 256 -29.57 -2.27 -6.39
C ASN A 256 -29.95 -1.81 -7.81
N LYS A 257 -30.23 -2.75 -8.73
CA LYS A 257 -30.58 -2.48 -10.15
C LYS A 257 -29.52 -1.62 -10.85
N GLY A 258 -28.26 -1.97 -10.65
CA GLY A 258 -27.13 -1.30 -11.26
C GLY A 258 -26.99 -1.51 -12.76
N PRO A 259 -25.92 -0.99 -13.36
CA PRO A 259 -25.58 -1.25 -14.75
C PRO A 259 -25.54 -2.75 -15.04
N GLN A 260 -26.35 -3.21 -16.01
CA GLN A 260 -26.42 -4.64 -16.39
C GLN A 260 -25.05 -5.21 -16.77
N ALA A 261 -24.16 -4.38 -17.34
CA ALA A 261 -22.80 -4.78 -17.68
C ALA A 261 -21.94 -5.13 -16.44
N LEU A 262 -22.21 -4.53 -15.28
CA LEU A 262 -21.54 -4.89 -14.01
C LEU A 262 -22.14 -6.16 -13.40
N ALA A 263 -23.46 -6.30 -13.44
CA ALA A 263 -24.14 -7.50 -12.98
C ALA A 263 -23.71 -8.75 -13.80
N ALA A 264 -23.57 -8.60 -15.12
CA ALA A 264 -23.21 -9.71 -16.01
C ALA A 264 -21.68 -9.97 -16.10
N LEU A 265 -20.87 -9.39 -15.21
CA LEU A 265 -19.41 -9.52 -15.29
C LEU A 265 -18.96 -10.95 -14.96
N GLU A 266 -18.25 -11.60 -15.87
CA GLU A 266 -17.61 -12.88 -15.57
C GLU A 266 -16.36 -12.65 -14.71
N LEU A 267 -16.49 -12.85 -13.39
CA LEU A 267 -15.39 -12.66 -12.46
C LEU A 267 -14.56 -13.94 -12.27
N PRO A 268 -13.25 -13.92 -12.60
CA PRO A 268 -12.33 -14.97 -12.17
C PRO A 268 -12.04 -14.85 -10.68
N VAL A 269 -11.46 -15.89 -10.08
CA VAL A 269 -11.00 -15.86 -8.67
C VAL A 269 -9.52 -15.51 -8.59
N ALA A 270 -9.12 -14.84 -7.51
CA ALA A 270 -7.71 -14.50 -7.27
C ALA A 270 -6.87 -15.73 -6.89
N SER A 271 -7.46 -16.70 -6.18
CA SER A 271 -6.86 -17.99 -5.89
C SER A 271 -7.93 -19.07 -6.03
N ARG A 272 -7.74 -19.97 -6.99
CA ARG A 272 -8.64 -21.10 -7.17
C ARG A 272 -8.54 -22.09 -6.02
N ALA A 273 -7.35 -22.27 -5.46
CA ALA A 273 -7.15 -23.12 -4.29
C ALA A 273 -7.98 -22.64 -3.08
N MET A 274 -7.99 -21.33 -2.80
CA MET A 274 -8.83 -20.75 -1.75
C MET A 274 -10.32 -20.87 -2.05
N ALA A 275 -10.74 -20.61 -3.30
CA ALA A 275 -12.13 -20.77 -3.70
C ALA A 275 -12.63 -22.22 -3.52
N ILE A 276 -11.79 -23.21 -3.84
CA ILE A 276 -12.08 -24.63 -3.60
C ILE A 276 -12.18 -24.91 -2.11
N ALA A 277 -11.21 -24.45 -1.30
CA ALA A 277 -11.21 -24.66 0.14
C ALA A 277 -12.47 -24.06 0.81
N ASP A 278 -12.91 -22.87 0.38
CA ASP A 278 -14.14 -22.24 0.87
C ASP A 278 -15.39 -23.04 0.50
N LEU A 279 -15.44 -23.60 -0.71
CA LEU A 279 -16.54 -24.48 -1.14
C LEU A 279 -16.53 -25.78 -0.34
N GLU A 280 -15.37 -26.38 -0.10
CA GLU A 280 -15.22 -27.58 0.71
C GLU A 280 -15.66 -27.35 2.16
N LEU A 281 -15.31 -26.19 2.74
CA LEU A 281 -15.76 -25.77 4.07
C LEU A 281 -17.29 -25.63 4.13
N ARG A 282 -17.91 -25.18 3.04
CA ARG A 282 -19.38 -25.09 2.87
C ARG A 282 -20.05 -26.44 2.60
N GLY A 283 -19.29 -27.54 2.58
CA GLY A 283 -19.82 -28.89 2.41
C GLY A 283 -19.88 -29.38 0.97
N TYR A 284 -19.19 -28.73 0.03
CA TYR A 284 -19.09 -29.20 -1.35
C TYR A 284 -17.93 -30.19 -1.53
N GLU A 285 -18.05 -31.06 -2.54
CA GLU A 285 -16.97 -31.85 -3.11
C GLU A 285 -16.66 -31.26 -4.49
N VAL A 286 -15.40 -30.91 -4.75
CA VAL A 286 -14.99 -30.31 -6.03
C VAL A 286 -14.35 -31.37 -6.92
N LYS A 287 -14.90 -31.54 -8.13
CA LYS A 287 -14.33 -32.41 -9.19
C LYS A 287 -14.10 -31.57 -10.44
N GLY A 288 -12.83 -31.30 -10.74
CA GLY A 288 -12.46 -30.43 -11.86
C GLY A 288 -12.97 -29.01 -11.63
N ASP A 289 -13.92 -28.58 -12.46
CA ASP A 289 -14.54 -27.24 -12.43
C ASP A 289 -15.92 -27.20 -11.78
N ILE A 290 -16.40 -28.32 -11.23
CA ILE A 290 -17.75 -28.42 -10.69
C ILE A 290 -17.68 -28.79 -9.21
N ALA A 291 -18.33 -27.99 -8.37
CA ALA A 291 -18.55 -28.25 -6.96
C ALA A 291 -19.97 -28.78 -6.77
N THR A 292 -20.09 -30.01 -6.26
CA THR A 292 -21.38 -30.64 -5.94
C THR A 292 -21.54 -30.77 -4.43
N PRO A 293 -22.74 -30.56 -3.86
CA PRO A 293 -22.97 -30.74 -2.42
C PRO A 293 -22.60 -32.18 -2.00
N ARG A 294 -21.88 -32.33 -0.88
CA ARG A 294 -21.56 -33.67 -0.35
C ARG A 294 -22.86 -34.34 0.12
N PRO A 295 -23.08 -35.62 -0.21
CA PRO A 295 -24.25 -36.34 0.27
C PRO A 295 -24.18 -36.45 1.81
N THR A 296 -25.11 -35.80 2.52
CA THR A 296 -25.23 -35.91 3.98
C THR A 296 -25.60 -37.35 4.36
N LYS A 297 -24.66 -38.08 4.98
CA LYS A 297 -24.92 -39.40 5.56
C LYS A 297 -25.70 -39.24 6.88
N GLY A 298 -27.04 -39.32 6.82
CA GLY A 298 -27.87 -39.66 7.99
C GLY A 298 -29.14 -38.83 8.21
N GLY A 299 -30.29 -39.53 8.23
CA GLY A 299 -31.54 -39.08 8.86
C GLY A 299 -32.51 -38.25 8.00
N LEU A 300 -33.81 -38.42 8.25
CA LEU A 300 -34.93 -37.69 7.61
C LEU A 300 -34.79 -36.16 7.68
N VAL A 301 -34.07 -35.62 8.66
CA VAL A 301 -33.79 -34.19 8.83
C VAL A 301 -32.72 -33.69 7.83
N GLY A 302 -31.77 -34.54 7.42
CA GLY A 302 -30.76 -34.21 6.40
C GLY A 302 -31.32 -34.10 4.98
N LYS A 303 -32.46 -34.77 4.70
CA LYS A 303 -33.13 -34.70 3.39
C LYS A 303 -33.79 -33.34 3.12
N LEU A 304 -34.21 -32.62 4.17
CA LEU A 304 -34.78 -31.27 4.03
C LEU A 304 -33.70 -30.19 3.87
N ALA A 305 -32.49 -30.41 4.41
CA ALA A 305 -31.34 -29.53 4.17
C ALA A 305 -30.74 -29.71 2.77
N GLY A 306 -30.74 -30.94 2.23
CA GLY A 306 -30.25 -31.23 0.87
C GLY A 306 -31.12 -30.64 -0.24
N TRP A 307 -32.43 -30.42 -0.01
CA TRP A 307 -33.35 -29.88 -1.02
C TRP A 307 -33.15 -28.39 -1.33
N LEU A 308 -32.39 -27.67 -0.49
CA LEU A 308 -32.03 -26.26 -0.70
C LEU A 308 -30.63 -26.08 -1.33
N GLN A 309 -29.86 -27.15 -1.52
CA GLN A 309 -28.44 -27.09 -1.95
C GLN A 309 -28.13 -27.86 -3.24
N ASP A 310 -29.14 -28.25 -4.01
CA ASP A 310 -29.00 -29.14 -5.18
C ASP A 310 -28.32 -28.51 -6.41
N GLU A 311 -27.89 -27.25 -6.33
CA GLU A 311 -27.28 -26.56 -7.46
C GLU A 311 -25.76 -26.80 -7.49
N ALA A 312 -25.30 -27.51 -8.51
CA ALA A 312 -23.88 -27.67 -8.79
C ALA A 312 -23.29 -26.30 -9.15
N VAL A 313 -22.24 -25.89 -8.45
CA VAL A 313 -21.61 -24.58 -8.64
C VAL A 313 -20.35 -24.75 -9.48
N ARG A 314 -20.20 -23.95 -10.54
CA ARG A 314 -18.95 -23.90 -11.31
C ARG A 314 -17.90 -23.12 -10.53
N VAL A 315 -16.74 -23.72 -10.31
CA VAL A 315 -15.60 -23.03 -9.70
C VAL A 315 -14.96 -22.11 -10.75
N PRO A 316 -14.93 -20.78 -10.56
CA PRO A 316 -14.33 -19.88 -11.53
C PRO A 316 -12.84 -20.15 -11.72
N ARG A 317 -12.31 -19.79 -12.89
CA ARG A 317 -10.88 -19.94 -13.17
C ARG A 317 -10.06 -18.94 -12.35
N GLU A 318 -8.83 -19.33 -12.05
CA GLU A 318 -7.83 -18.39 -11.53
C GLU A 318 -7.41 -17.41 -12.63
N ALA A 319 -7.22 -16.14 -12.27
CA ALA A 319 -6.68 -15.14 -13.17
C ALA A 319 -5.45 -14.46 -12.56
N PRO A 320 -4.42 -14.16 -13.37
CA PRO A 320 -3.26 -13.43 -12.89
C PRO A 320 -3.60 -11.94 -12.68
N PRO A 321 -2.79 -11.20 -11.90
CA PRO A 321 -3.05 -9.79 -11.57
C PRO A 321 -3.30 -8.87 -12.78
N PRO A 322 -2.57 -8.98 -13.91
CA PRO A 322 -2.83 -8.17 -15.10
C PRO A 322 -4.26 -8.26 -15.61
N GLU A 323 -4.92 -9.41 -15.47
CA GLU A 323 -6.29 -9.57 -15.94
C GLU A 323 -7.30 -8.83 -15.05
N PHE A 324 -7.10 -8.86 -13.73
CA PHE A 324 -7.89 -8.05 -12.80
C PHE A 324 -7.70 -6.55 -13.04
N LEU A 325 -6.49 -6.13 -13.43
CA LEU A 325 -6.22 -4.74 -13.82
C LEU A 325 -6.97 -4.35 -15.11
N GLU A 326 -7.07 -5.24 -16.09
CA GLU A 326 -7.90 -4.99 -17.28
C GLU A 326 -9.41 -5.01 -16.96
N LEU A 327 -9.86 -5.86 -16.02
CA LEU A 327 -11.23 -5.80 -15.51
C LEU A 327 -11.51 -4.46 -14.83
N ALA A 328 -10.60 -3.98 -13.98
CA ALA A 328 -10.71 -2.67 -13.35
C ALA A 328 -10.85 -1.54 -14.39
N ARG A 329 -10.01 -1.51 -15.43
CA ARG A 329 -10.11 -0.51 -16.51
C ARG A 329 -11.43 -0.55 -17.27
N ARG A 330 -12.01 -1.75 -17.46
CA ARG A 330 -13.32 -1.92 -18.12
C ARG A 330 -14.49 -1.51 -17.22
N VAL A 331 -14.37 -1.71 -15.92
CA VAL A 331 -15.43 -1.43 -14.93
C VAL A 331 -15.50 0.05 -14.58
N LEU A 332 -14.37 0.75 -14.47
CA LEU A 332 -14.34 2.16 -14.06
C LEU A 332 -15.29 3.08 -14.85
N PRO A 333 -15.35 3.04 -16.21
CA PRO A 333 -16.29 3.86 -16.98
C PRO A 333 -17.76 3.53 -16.76
N LEU A 334 -18.08 2.38 -16.17
CA LEU A 334 -19.46 1.97 -15.86
C LEU A 334 -19.95 2.51 -14.52
N LEU A 335 -19.05 3.05 -13.68
CA LEU A 335 -19.40 3.62 -12.39
C LEU A 335 -20.12 4.97 -12.58
N PRO A 336 -21.28 5.19 -11.93
CA PRO A 336 -21.98 6.48 -12.02
C PRO A 336 -21.10 7.64 -11.55
N GLY A 337 -20.99 8.69 -12.38
CA GLY A 337 -20.22 9.90 -12.04
C GLY A 337 -18.70 9.75 -12.13
N TRP A 338 -18.18 8.68 -12.73
CA TRP A 338 -16.75 8.47 -12.92
C TRP A 338 -16.20 9.18 -14.19
N PRO A 339 -14.98 9.76 -14.15
CA PRO A 339 -14.12 9.96 -12.99
C PRO A 339 -14.65 11.06 -12.07
N THR A 340 -14.52 10.83 -10.76
CA THR A 340 -14.86 11.83 -9.74
C THR A 340 -13.93 13.04 -9.82
N GLU A 341 -14.31 14.15 -9.19
CA GLU A 341 -13.41 15.32 -9.07
C GLU A 341 -12.14 14.98 -8.29
N THR A 342 -12.28 14.20 -7.20
CA THR A 342 -11.17 13.66 -6.41
C THR A 342 -10.19 12.87 -7.28
N GLU A 343 -10.69 11.96 -8.11
CA GLU A 343 -9.85 11.17 -9.02
C GLU A 343 -9.14 12.07 -10.04
N ARG A 344 -9.87 13.01 -10.66
CA ARG A 344 -9.27 13.95 -11.63
C ARG A 344 -8.17 14.79 -11.01
N ALA A 345 -8.40 15.33 -9.81
CA ALA A 345 -7.39 16.07 -9.06
C ALA A 345 -6.18 15.19 -8.76
N LEU A 346 -6.38 13.98 -8.24
CA LEU A 346 -5.31 13.05 -7.89
C LEU A 346 -4.44 12.66 -9.10
N ARG A 347 -5.06 12.37 -10.25
CA ARG A 347 -4.32 11.96 -11.46
C ARG A 347 -3.59 13.09 -12.15
N ALA A 348 -3.97 14.36 -11.93
CA ALA A 348 -3.25 15.51 -12.46
C ALA A 348 -1.80 15.61 -11.90
N HIS A 349 -1.52 14.96 -10.77
CA HIS A 349 -0.20 14.96 -10.14
C HIS A 349 0.74 13.83 -10.62
N VAL A 350 0.27 12.93 -11.50
CA VAL A 350 1.10 11.87 -12.08
C VAL A 350 1.55 12.30 -13.46
N LEU A 351 2.86 12.56 -13.58
CA LEU A 351 3.49 13.00 -14.81
C LEU A 351 4.37 11.89 -15.37
N THR A 352 4.39 11.75 -16.69
CA THR A 352 5.32 10.84 -17.35
C THR A 352 6.76 11.24 -17.02
N GLY A 353 7.60 10.25 -16.76
CA GLY A 353 9.03 10.45 -16.61
C GLY A 353 9.62 10.97 -17.92
N THR A 354 10.43 12.02 -17.85
CA THR A 354 11.19 12.52 -18.98
C THR A 354 12.65 12.10 -18.85
N LEU A 355 13.25 11.64 -19.95
CA LEU A 355 14.71 11.58 -20.05
C LEU A 355 15.20 13.04 -20.10
N SER A 356 15.54 13.62 -18.94
CA SER A 356 16.07 14.99 -18.91
C SER A 356 17.29 15.06 -19.84
N PRO A 357 17.32 15.97 -20.83
CA PRO A 357 18.49 16.14 -21.67
C PRO A 357 19.58 16.80 -20.83
N GLY A 358 20.62 16.04 -20.48
CA GLY A 358 21.84 16.57 -19.86
C GLY A 358 22.05 16.15 -18.42
N THR A 359 22.58 14.96 -18.22
CA THR A 359 23.92 14.77 -17.62
C THR A 359 24.35 13.37 -18.04
N PRO A 360 25.48 13.17 -18.75
CA PRO A 360 25.97 11.83 -18.98
C PRO A 360 26.23 11.22 -17.61
N VAL A 361 25.45 10.21 -17.23
CA VAL A 361 25.86 9.27 -16.19
C VAL A 361 27.19 8.74 -16.71
N THR A 362 28.28 9.22 -16.13
CA THR A 362 29.60 8.71 -16.46
C THR A 362 29.51 7.24 -16.14
N ARG A 363 29.56 6.36 -17.15
CA ARG A 363 29.88 4.95 -16.93
C ARG A 363 31.27 4.94 -16.31
N GLN A 364 31.35 5.05 -14.99
CA GLN A 364 32.54 4.65 -14.28
C GLN A 364 32.63 3.15 -14.49
N THR A 365 33.57 2.74 -15.33
CA THR A 365 34.14 1.40 -15.27
C THR A 365 34.64 1.18 -13.84
N VAL A 366 33.84 0.46 -13.07
CA VAL A 366 34.16 0.07 -11.70
C VAL A 366 35.39 -0.85 -11.74
N PRO A 367 36.51 -0.53 -11.05
CA PRO A 367 37.54 -1.52 -10.80
C PRO A 367 36.94 -2.64 -9.94
N ARG A 368 37.15 -3.89 -10.34
CA ARG A 368 36.74 -5.09 -9.60
C ARG A 368 37.13 -4.94 -8.11
N PRO A 369 36.20 -4.87 -7.16
CA PRO A 369 36.55 -4.84 -5.76
C PRO A 369 37.10 -6.21 -5.33
N SER A 370 38.15 -6.19 -4.51
CA SER A 370 38.68 -7.33 -3.80
C SER A 370 37.62 -7.93 -2.88
N THR A 371 37.54 -9.25 -2.84
CA THR A 371 36.62 -10.06 -2.02
C THR A 371 36.63 -9.60 -0.56
N PRO A 372 35.53 -9.08 0.00
CA PRO A 372 35.41 -8.89 1.44
C PRO A 372 35.23 -10.24 2.14
N PRO A 373 35.69 -10.40 3.40
CA PRO A 373 35.47 -11.62 4.16
C PRO A 373 33.97 -11.85 4.39
N ALA A 374 33.57 -13.12 4.49
CA ALA A 374 32.19 -13.53 4.73
C ALA A 374 31.64 -12.84 5.99
N SER A 375 30.72 -11.89 5.80
CA SER A 375 29.93 -11.33 6.89
C SER A 375 28.94 -12.39 7.36
N ILE A 376 29.05 -12.76 8.63
CA ILE A 376 28.09 -13.60 9.35
C ILE A 376 26.70 -12.94 9.19
N PRO A 377 25.63 -13.70 8.89
CA PRO A 377 24.30 -13.12 8.77
C PRO A 377 23.93 -12.42 10.08
N PRO A 378 23.38 -11.20 10.05
CA PRO A 378 22.84 -10.58 11.24
C PRO A 378 21.82 -11.55 11.85
N ARG A 379 21.91 -11.73 13.17
CA ARG A 379 20.97 -12.54 13.95
C ARG A 379 19.56 -12.05 13.62
N LEU A 380 18.71 -12.94 13.10
CA LEU A 380 17.28 -12.69 12.87
C LEU A 380 16.72 -11.92 14.07
N PRO A 381 16.28 -10.66 13.89
CA PRO A 381 15.53 -9.97 14.91
C PRO A 381 14.32 -10.83 15.28
N THR A 382 13.95 -10.84 16.56
CA THR A 382 12.72 -11.49 16.99
C THR A 382 11.57 -10.85 16.20
N PRO A 383 10.73 -11.64 15.49
CA PRO A 383 9.63 -11.05 14.74
C PRO A 383 8.77 -10.25 15.72
N PRO A 384 8.40 -9.00 15.39
CA PRO A 384 7.47 -8.26 16.23
C PRO A 384 6.21 -9.10 16.37
N VAL A 385 5.68 -9.17 17.59
CA VAL A 385 4.38 -9.80 17.86
C VAL A 385 3.32 -8.94 17.19
N ARG A 386 3.08 -9.15 15.89
CA ARG A 386 2.00 -8.48 15.16
C ARG A 386 0.72 -9.23 15.46
N SER A 387 0.09 -8.89 16.58
CA SER A 387 -1.29 -9.29 16.77
C SER A 387 -2.20 -8.32 16.01
N SER A 388 -3.07 -8.90 15.19
CA SER A 388 -4.11 -8.24 14.40
C SER A 388 -5.23 -7.65 15.29
N ASP A 389 -4.98 -7.52 16.58
CA ASP A 389 -5.98 -7.18 17.60
C ASP A 389 -6.45 -5.74 17.46
N TRP A 390 -5.56 -4.81 17.08
CA TRP A 390 -5.91 -3.39 16.93
C TRP A 390 -6.94 -3.14 15.81
N MET A 391 -6.93 -3.97 14.75
CA MET A 391 -7.89 -3.83 13.65
C MET A 391 -9.31 -4.16 14.11
N GLN A 392 -9.46 -5.06 15.09
CA GLN A 392 -10.77 -5.46 15.62
C GLN A 392 -11.48 -4.30 16.30
N ASP A 393 -10.74 -3.34 16.87
CA ASP A 393 -11.32 -2.16 17.50
C ASP A 393 -12.06 -1.29 16.46
N PHE A 394 -11.50 -1.14 15.26
CA PHE A 394 -12.18 -0.44 14.17
C PHE A 394 -13.33 -1.26 13.57
N ILE A 395 -13.11 -2.53 13.26
CA ILE A 395 -14.13 -3.42 12.67
C ILE A 395 -15.33 -3.51 13.61
N GLY A 396 -15.08 -3.61 14.92
CA GLY A 396 -16.11 -3.61 15.95
C GLY A 396 -16.86 -2.29 16.04
N ALA A 397 -16.17 -1.15 15.89
CA ALA A 397 -16.81 0.17 15.87
C ALA A 397 -17.72 0.39 14.65
N HIS A 398 -17.41 -0.24 13.50
CA HIS A 398 -18.26 -0.21 12.31
C HIS A 398 -19.47 -1.16 12.42
N GLY A 399 -19.37 -2.20 13.24
CA GLY A 399 -20.45 -3.17 13.43
C GLY A 399 -21.58 -2.63 14.32
N LYS A 400 -22.80 -2.53 13.79
CA LYS A 400 -24.00 -2.33 14.62
C LYS A 400 -24.34 -3.62 15.38
N PRO A 401 -24.69 -3.57 16.68
CA PRO A 401 -25.21 -4.75 17.39
C PRO A 401 -26.43 -5.33 16.67
N GLY A 402 -26.31 -6.56 16.17
CA GLY A 402 -27.36 -7.24 15.41
C GLY A 402 -27.46 -6.88 13.92
N GLY A 403 -26.55 -6.05 13.39
CA GLY A 403 -26.48 -5.72 11.96
C GLY A 403 -25.80 -6.79 11.10
N ALA A 404 -25.84 -6.60 9.77
CA ALA A 404 -25.14 -7.44 8.83
C ALA A 404 -23.61 -7.34 9.04
N LYS A 405 -22.90 -8.47 8.88
CA LYS A 405 -21.45 -8.50 9.09
C LYS A 405 -20.72 -7.90 7.88
N PRO A 406 -19.68 -7.06 8.08
CA PRO A 406 -18.88 -6.54 6.99
C PRO A 406 -18.12 -7.66 6.28
N ARG A 407 -17.79 -7.45 5.00
CA ARG A 407 -16.95 -8.39 4.23
C ARG A 407 -15.48 -7.98 4.37
N LEU A 408 -14.66 -8.92 4.81
CA LEU A 408 -13.24 -8.69 5.09
C LEU A 408 -12.37 -9.48 4.11
N THR A 409 -11.36 -8.83 3.54
CA THR A 409 -10.33 -9.44 2.69
C THR A 409 -8.97 -9.26 3.34
N ASN A 410 -8.40 -10.35 3.86
CA ASN A 410 -7.09 -10.33 4.49
C ASN A 410 -5.98 -10.50 3.44
N LEU A 411 -4.98 -9.62 3.49
CA LEU A 411 -3.85 -9.63 2.55
C LEU A 411 -2.68 -10.47 3.07
N GLN A 412 -2.71 -10.80 4.36
CA GLN A 412 -1.75 -11.68 5.00
C GLN A 412 -2.38 -13.06 5.26
N PRO A 413 -1.63 -14.16 5.07
CA PRO A 413 -2.07 -15.48 5.49
C PRO A 413 -2.36 -15.48 6.99
N LYS A 414 -3.43 -16.15 7.40
CA LYS A 414 -3.69 -16.38 8.82
C LYS A 414 -2.51 -17.19 9.40
N PRO A 415 -1.87 -16.75 10.50
CA PRO A 415 -0.83 -17.55 11.13
C PRO A 415 -1.36 -18.95 11.42
N ALA A 416 -0.57 -19.98 11.09
CA ALA A 416 -0.92 -21.34 11.48
C ALA A 416 -1.11 -21.40 13.01
N PRO A 417 -2.14 -22.09 13.52
CA PRO A 417 -2.26 -22.29 14.95
C PRO A 417 -0.98 -22.98 15.43
N ARG A 418 -0.34 -22.42 16.47
CA ARG A 418 0.84 -23.06 17.05
C ARG A 418 0.43 -24.46 17.52
N PRO A 419 1.22 -25.51 17.22
CA PRO A 419 1.02 -26.78 17.88
C PRO A 419 1.13 -26.57 19.39
N ALA A 420 0.15 -27.12 20.12
CA ALA A 420 0.03 -27.01 21.57
C ALA A 420 1.21 -27.66 22.30
#